data_AF-X0UJK0-F1
#
_entry.id   AF-X0UJK0-F1
#
_cell.length_a   1.000
_cell.length_b   1.000
_cell.length_c   1.000
_cell.angle_alpha   90.00
_cell.angle_beta   90.00
_cell.angle_gamma   90.00
#
_symmetry.space_group_name_H-M   'P 1'
#
loop_
_entity.id
_entity.type
_entity.pdbx_description
1 polymer ?
#
loop_
_entity_poly.entity_id
_entity_poly.type
_entity_poly.pdbx_seq_one_letter_code
_entity_poly.pdbx_strand_id
1 'polypeptide(L)'
;MYQAQSWDQPRRVVAKVEWHRGELFPRVGFIVTNLSFPVEGVTHFYNGRGTAEQWIKEGKYALHWTRLSCHRMVANEVRLMLFVLAYNMGNFMRRLALPETVKHWSLRSLQTKLIKIG
;
A
#
# COMPACT_ATOMS: atom_id res chain seq x y z
N MET A 1 -7.53 25.67 -18.74
CA MET A 1 -8.70 24.85 -18.35
C MET A 1 -8.26 23.39 -18.41
N TYR A 2 -8.15 22.71 -17.27
CA TYR A 2 -7.68 21.31 -17.20
C TYR A 2 -8.89 20.38 -17.36
N GLN A 3 -8.98 19.67 -18.49
CA GLN A 3 -10.03 18.70 -18.76
C GLN A 3 -9.38 17.36 -19.09
N ALA A 4 -9.91 16.27 -18.54
CA ALA A 4 -9.47 14.93 -18.89
C ALA A 4 -9.77 14.63 -20.37
N GLN A 5 -8.80 14.06 -21.09
CA GLN A 5 -9.01 13.60 -22.46
C GLN A 5 -10.03 12.46 -22.48
N SER A 6 -10.77 12.34 -23.59
CA SER A 6 -11.69 11.22 -23.82
C SER A 6 -10.93 9.91 -24.00
N TRP A 7 -11.53 8.80 -23.62
CA TRP A 7 -10.97 7.47 -23.83
C TRP A 7 -11.30 6.97 -25.23
N ASP A 8 -10.33 6.34 -25.90
CA ASP A 8 -10.53 5.73 -27.23
C ASP A 8 -11.50 4.54 -27.20
N GLN A 9 -11.77 3.98 -26.01
CA GLN A 9 -12.64 2.82 -25.83
C GLN A 9 -13.56 3.03 -24.61
N PRO A 10 -14.79 2.48 -24.65
CA PRO A 10 -15.69 2.52 -23.50
C PRO A 10 -15.06 1.80 -22.31
N ARG A 11 -15.07 2.44 -21.14
CA ARG A 11 -14.59 1.86 -19.88
C ARG A 11 -15.77 1.55 -18.98
N ARG A 12 -15.67 0.43 -18.26
CA ARG A 12 -16.65 0.09 -17.24
C ARG A 12 -16.40 0.94 -16.00
N VAL A 13 -17.47 1.53 -15.47
CA VAL A 13 -17.43 2.34 -14.25
C VAL A 13 -18.32 1.70 -13.20
N VAL A 14 -17.79 1.51 -12.00
CA VAL A 14 -18.52 1.03 -10.84
C VAL A 14 -18.64 2.17 -9.84
N ALA A 15 -19.87 2.57 -9.50
CA ALA A 15 -20.12 3.53 -8.44
C ALA A 15 -20.08 2.82 -7.08
N LYS A 16 -19.21 3.28 -6.19
CA LYS A 16 -19.10 2.83 -4.81
C LYS A 16 -19.69 3.91 -3.91
N VAL A 17 -20.78 3.58 -3.20
CA VAL A 17 -21.46 4.50 -2.29
C VAL A 17 -21.28 3.98 -0.88
N GLU A 18 -20.58 4.74 -0.03
CA GLU A 18 -20.30 4.37 1.35
C GLU A 18 -21.04 5.31 2.31
N TRP A 19 -21.83 4.73 3.22
CA TRP A 19 -22.49 5.46 4.30
C TRP A 19 -21.67 5.35 5.58
N HIS A 20 -21.31 6.49 6.15
CA HIS A 20 -20.63 6.57 7.44
C HIS A 20 -21.58 7.11 8.51
N ARG A 21 -21.61 6.47 9.67
CA ARG A 21 -22.45 6.89 10.80
C ARG A 21 -21.99 8.27 11.28
N GLY A 22 -22.86 9.27 11.18
CA GLY A 22 -22.58 10.67 11.54
C GLY A 22 -22.31 11.60 10.36
N GLU A 23 -22.24 11.09 9.13
CA GLU A 23 -22.17 11.93 7.92
C GLU A 23 -23.58 12.09 7.31
N LEU A 24 -23.95 13.32 6.96
CA LEU A 24 -25.26 13.64 6.36
C LEU A 24 -25.35 13.16 4.90
N PHE A 25 -24.20 13.10 4.22
CA PHE A 25 -24.10 12.69 2.82
C PHE A 25 -23.21 11.45 2.69
N PRO A 26 -23.58 10.50 1.82
CA PRO A 26 -22.73 9.34 1.54
C PRO A 26 -21.49 9.76 0.76
N ARG A 27 -20.40 9.02 0.96
CA ARG A 27 -19.20 9.16 0.15
C ARG A 27 -19.39 8.39 -1.14
N VAL A 28 -19.42 9.11 -2.26
CA VAL A 28 -19.54 8.52 -3.59
C VAL A 28 -18.18 8.51 -4.26
N GLY A 29 -17.68 7.31 -4.58
CA GLY A 29 -16.49 7.08 -5.37
C GLY A 29 -16.83 6.38 -6.68
N PHE A 30 -16.02 6.60 -7.71
CA PHE A 30 -16.14 5.90 -8.99
C PHE A 30 -14.88 5.10 -9.25
N ILE A 31 -15.04 3.81 -9.53
CA ILE A 31 -13.96 2.90 -9.89
C ILE A 31 -14.07 2.64 -11.39
N VAL A 32 -13.14 3.21 -12.17
CA VAL A 32 -12.99 2.92 -13.59
C VAL A 32 -12.16 1.66 -13.73
N THR A 33 -12.65 0.64 -14.42
CA THR A 33 -11.98 -0.66 -14.50
C THR A 33 -12.12 -1.33 -15.86
N ASN A 34 -11.13 -2.14 -16.21
CA ASN A 34 -11.17 -3.09 -17.33
C ASN A 34 -11.43 -4.55 -16.84
N LEU A 35 -11.62 -4.76 -15.54
CA LEU A 35 -11.90 -6.08 -14.98
C LEU A 35 -13.33 -6.52 -15.32
N SER A 36 -13.47 -7.79 -15.73
CA SER A 36 -14.76 -8.44 -16.00
C SER A 36 -15.46 -8.98 -14.74
N PHE A 37 -14.88 -8.77 -13.55
CA PHE A 37 -15.41 -9.30 -12.29
C PHE A 37 -16.79 -8.74 -11.92
N PRO A 38 -17.59 -9.44 -11.11
CA PRO A 38 -18.78 -8.87 -10.49
C PRO A 38 -18.46 -7.57 -9.73
N VAL A 39 -19.46 -6.71 -9.54
CA VAL A 39 -19.32 -5.40 -8.86
C VAL A 39 -18.67 -5.54 -7.48
N GLU A 40 -19.06 -6.57 -6.72
CA GLU A 40 -18.47 -6.90 -5.43
C GLU A 40 -17.00 -7.28 -5.56
N GLY A 41 -16.64 -8.12 -6.55
CA GLY A 41 -15.26 -8.51 -6.81
C GLY A 41 -14.36 -7.33 -7.20
N VAL A 42 -14.87 -6.39 -8.00
CA VAL A 42 -14.17 -5.13 -8.33
C VAL A 42 -13.95 -4.29 -7.08
N THR A 43 -14.98 -4.17 -6.22
CA THR A 43 -14.91 -3.39 -4.99
C THR A 43 -13.93 -4.02 -3.99
N HIS A 44 -13.96 -5.34 -3.82
CA HIS A 44 -13.04 -6.08 -2.95
C HIS A 44 -11.58 -5.94 -3.44
N PHE A 45 -11.36 -6.10 -4.75
CA PHE A 45 -10.04 -5.88 -5.35
C PHE A 45 -9.54 -4.46 -5.10
N TYR A 46 -10.40 -3.45 -5.33
CA TYR A 46 -10.05 -2.05 -5.11
C TYR A 46 -9.76 -1.75 -3.63
N ASN A 47 -10.51 -2.33 -2.70
CA ASN A 47 -10.28 -2.16 -1.27
C ASN A 47 -8.90 -2.69 -0.83
N GLY A 48 -8.33 -3.68 -1.53
CA GLY A 48 -6.97 -4.18 -1.31
C GLY A 48 -5.87 -3.11 -1.47
N ARG A 49 -6.16 -2.01 -2.19
CA ARG A 49 -5.24 -0.86 -2.28
C ARG A 49 -4.93 -0.25 -0.91
N GLY A 50 -5.88 -0.23 0.01
CA GLY A 50 -5.67 0.29 1.36
C GLY A 50 -4.58 -0.49 2.12
N THR A 51 -4.50 -1.80 1.89
CA THR A 51 -3.44 -2.65 2.45
C THR A 51 -2.07 -2.28 1.91
N ALA A 52 -1.96 -2.02 0.60
CA ALA A 52 -0.71 -1.58 -0.01
C ALA A 52 -0.25 -0.21 0.55
N GLU A 53 -1.19 0.73 0.73
CA GLU A 53 -0.90 2.02 1.37
C GLU A 53 -0.41 1.85 2.81
N GLN A 54 -0.98 0.89 3.55
CA GLN A 54 -0.54 0.56 4.90
C GLN A 54 0.89 0.00 4.93
N TRP A 55 1.25 -0.87 3.98
CA TRP A 55 2.63 -1.37 3.85
C TRP A 55 3.62 -0.25 3.50
N ILE A 56 3.24 0.67 2.61
CA ILE A 56 4.08 1.85 2.30
C ILE A 56 4.28 2.73 3.53
N LYS A 57 3.22 2.95 4.33
CA LYS A 57 3.32 3.68 5.60
C LYS A 57 4.26 2.96 6.57
N GLU A 58 4.10 1.65 6.74
CA GLU A 58 4.98 0.85 7.61
C GLU A 58 6.44 0.94 7.17
N GLY A 59 6.72 0.84 5.86
CA GLY A 59 8.07 1.02 5.30
C GLY A 59 8.66 2.39 5.63
N LYS A 60 7.88 3.47 5.43
CA LYS A 60 8.30 4.84 5.77
C LYS A 60 8.69 4.98 7.25
N TYR A 61 7.94 4.37 8.17
CA TYR A 61 8.21 4.48 9.60
C TYR A 61 9.28 3.52 10.12
N ALA A 62 9.29 2.26 9.68
CA ALA A 62 10.20 1.23 10.19
C ALA A 62 11.61 1.38 9.61
N LEU A 63 11.70 1.66 8.31
CA LEU A 63 12.98 1.68 7.57
C LEU A 63 13.38 3.09 7.14
N HIS A 64 12.65 4.13 7.57
CA HIS A 64 12.95 5.53 7.27
C HIS A 64 13.11 5.80 5.76
N TRP A 65 12.20 5.26 4.94
CA TRP A 65 12.25 5.38 3.47
C TRP A 65 12.31 6.83 2.96
N THR A 66 11.90 7.80 3.77
CA THR A 66 11.92 9.23 3.45
C THR A 66 13.31 9.87 3.60
N ARG A 67 14.31 9.18 4.17
CA ARG A 67 15.68 9.71 4.28
C ARG A 67 16.44 9.52 2.96
N LEU A 68 16.07 10.35 1.98
CA LEU A 68 16.65 10.47 0.65
C LEU A 68 17.54 11.72 0.59
N SER A 69 18.80 11.59 1.00
CA SER A 69 19.75 12.71 1.12
C SER A 69 20.82 12.73 0.02
N CYS A 70 20.72 11.88 -1.01
CA CYS A 70 21.69 11.88 -2.09
C CYS A 70 21.45 13.08 -3.02
N HIS A 71 22.53 13.67 -3.55
CA HIS A 71 22.43 14.80 -4.48
C HIS A 71 21.79 14.44 -5.83
N ARG A 72 21.96 13.19 -6.29
CA ARG A 72 21.42 12.71 -7.56
C ARG A 72 20.10 11.96 -7.35
N MET A 73 19.11 12.24 -8.20
CA MET A 73 17.81 11.56 -8.17
C MET A 73 17.94 10.04 -8.32
N VAL A 74 18.76 9.57 -9.27
CA VAL A 74 19.01 8.13 -9.50
C VAL A 74 19.56 7.44 -8.26
N ALA A 75 20.42 8.12 -7.49
CA ALA A 75 20.95 7.55 -6.24
C ALA A 75 19.87 7.41 -5.16
N ASN A 76 18.93 8.38 -5.09
CA ASN A 76 17.77 8.28 -4.20
C ASN A 76 16.79 7.18 -4.65
N GLU A 77 16.60 6.99 -5.95
CA GLU A 77 15.79 5.90 -6.50
C GLU A 77 16.35 4.53 -6.11
N VAL A 78 17.65 4.29 -6.35
CA VAL A 78 18.32 3.04 -5.94
C VAL A 78 18.23 2.83 -4.43
N ARG A 79 18.42 3.90 -3.64
CA ARG A 79 18.28 3.83 -2.18
C ARG A 79 16.87 3.41 -1.75
N LEU A 80 15.84 3.95 -2.41
CA LEU A 80 14.45 3.56 -2.16
C LEU A 80 14.20 2.09 -2.55
N MET A 81 14.73 1.63 -3.70
CA MET A 81 14.63 0.23 -4.11
C MET A 81 15.26 -0.73 -3.09
N LEU A 82 16.44 -0.39 -2.56
CA LEU A 82 17.10 -1.19 -1.52
C LEU A 82 16.25 -1.26 -0.24
N PHE A 83 15.63 -0.16 0.15
CA PHE A 83 14.72 -0.11 1.29
C PHE A 83 13.45 -0.95 1.09
N VAL A 84 12.88 -0.95 -0.12
CA VAL A 84 11.75 -1.80 -0.49
C VAL A 84 12.15 -3.28 -0.48
N LEU A 85 13.34 -3.62 -1.00
CA LEU A 85 13.88 -4.98 -0.96
C LEU A 85 14.05 -5.48 0.47
N ALA A 86 14.66 -4.68 1.35
CA ALA A 86 14.82 -5.02 2.76
C ALA A 86 13.48 -5.25 3.46
N TYR A 87 12.46 -4.43 3.17
CA TYR A 87 11.11 -4.62 3.68
C TYR A 87 10.47 -5.93 3.22
N ASN A 88 10.60 -6.26 1.93
CA ASN A 88 10.08 -7.52 1.38
C ASN A 88 10.80 -8.73 1.99
N MET A 89 12.12 -8.65 2.18
CA MET A 89 12.89 -9.73 2.81
C MET A 89 12.46 -9.91 4.28
N GLY A 90 12.27 -8.83 5.03
CA GLY A 90 11.75 -8.90 6.39
C GLY A 90 10.33 -9.47 6.46
N ASN A 91 9.46 -9.14 5.49
CA ASN A 91 8.14 -9.76 5.38
C ASN A 91 8.20 -11.25 5.04
N PHE A 92 9.15 -11.68 4.19
CA PHE A 92 9.36 -13.07 3.86
C PHE A 92 9.82 -13.87 5.08
N MET A 93 10.79 -13.37 5.83
CA MET A 93 11.22 -13.94 7.10
C MET A 93 10.05 -14.05 8.09
N ARG A 94 9.21 -13.01 8.19
CA ARG A 94 8.00 -13.03 9.03
C ARG A 94 7.03 -14.14 8.63
N ARG A 95 6.82 -14.36 7.34
CA ARG A 95 5.86 -15.36 6.87
C ARG A 95 6.37 -16.80 6.99
N LEU A 96 7.68 -17.01 6.84
CA LEU A 96 8.24 -18.36 6.66
C LEU A 96 9.12 -18.86 7.79
N ALA A 97 9.76 -17.98 8.56
CA ALA A 97 10.81 -18.36 9.50
C ALA A 97 10.48 -18.01 10.97
N LEU A 98 9.45 -17.21 11.22
CA LEU A 98 9.09 -16.73 12.56
C LEU A 98 7.97 -17.58 13.18
N PRO A 99 8.10 -18.01 14.47
CA PRO A 99 7.05 -18.78 15.15
C PRO A 99 5.76 -17.96 15.29
N GLU A 100 4.61 -18.65 15.36
CA GLU A 100 3.27 -18.04 15.36
C GLU A 100 3.07 -16.95 16.44
N THR A 101 3.80 -17.07 17.55
CA THR A 101 3.81 -16.11 18.67
C THR A 101 4.41 -14.74 18.34
N VAL A 102 5.19 -14.62 17.27
CA VAL A 102 5.84 -13.37 16.84
C VAL A 102 5.52 -13.00 15.39
N LYS A 103 4.86 -13.88 14.65
CA LYS A 103 4.43 -13.69 13.25
C LYS A 103 3.50 -12.49 13.05
N HIS A 104 2.72 -12.13 14.08
CA HIS A 104 1.82 -10.99 14.05
C HIS A 104 2.50 -9.64 14.36
N TRP A 105 3.79 -9.64 14.72
CA TRP A 105 4.50 -8.40 15.02
C TRP A 105 4.71 -7.56 13.76
N SER A 106 4.65 -6.24 13.91
CA SER A 106 5.03 -5.30 12.86
C SER A 106 6.54 -5.37 12.61
N LEU A 107 6.97 -4.98 11.41
CA LEU A 107 8.39 -4.96 11.04
C LEU A 107 9.22 -4.07 11.96
N ARG A 108 8.61 -2.98 12.47
CA ARG A 108 9.21 -2.11 13.48
C ARG A 108 9.44 -2.82 14.81
N SER A 109 8.47 -3.62 15.26
CA SER A 109 8.60 -4.41 16.50
C SER A 109 9.65 -5.49 16.37
N LEU A 110 9.72 -6.18 15.23
CA LEU A 110 10.79 -7.14 14.93
C LEU A 110 12.16 -6.46 14.93
N GLN A 111 12.31 -5.32 14.24
CA GLN A 111 13.56 -4.59 14.22
C GLN A 111 13.99 -4.13 15.63
N THR A 112 13.06 -3.56 16.40
CA THR A 112 13.39 -3.01 17.72
C THR A 112 13.66 -4.09 18.76
N LYS A 113 12.92 -5.21 18.72
CA LYS A 113 13.01 -6.28 19.74
C LYS A 113 13.96 -7.42 19.40
N LEU A 114 14.25 -7.69 18.13
CA LEU A 114 15.12 -8.80 17.74
C LEU A 114 16.46 -8.33 17.16
N ILE A 115 16.47 -7.21 16.43
CA ILE A 115 17.68 -6.76 15.72
C ILE A 115 18.47 -5.72 16.54
N LYS A 116 17.78 -4.86 17.28
CA LYS A 116 18.41 -3.79 18.10
C LYS A 116 18.78 -4.19 19.53
N ILE A 117 18.43 -5.40 19.99
CA ILE A 117 18.77 -5.90 21.33
C ILE A 117 20.16 -6.59 21.35
N GLY A 118 20.86 -6.62 20.21
CA GLY A 118 22.28 -6.93 20.12
C GLY A 118 23.14 -5.68 20.14
#